data_AF-A0A967LBA8-F1
#
_entry.id   AF-A0A967LBA8-F1
#
_cell.length_a   1.000
_cell.length_b   1.000
_cell.length_c   1.000
_cell.angle_alpha   90.00
_cell.angle_beta   90.00
_cell.angle_gamma   90.00
#
_symmetry.space_group_name_H-M   'P 1'
#
loop_
_entity.id
_entity.type
_entity.pdbx_description
1 polymer ?
#
loop_
_entity_poly.entity_id
_entity_poly.type
_entity_poly.pdbx_seq_one_letter_code
_entity_poly.pdbx_strand_id
1 'polypeptide(L)'
;MVTHSDSQFSHLEFAQLKKIYYRSCNVNAITVLLILGTVFLLGFALMPDNELAETRPLLLVLSLFYGASVAGLVKRTSWGRILGIIVCILALINIPLGTLIGIFGLFAFFGAPELFGRDRVLHKDLKAAFKIRKVGNRTSR
;
A
#
# COMPACT_ATOMS: atom_id res chain seq x y z
N MET A 1 14.66 -2.65 -28.47
CA MET A 1 14.79 -1.47 -27.60
C MET A 1 14.63 -1.94 -26.16
N VAL A 2 15.73 -2.05 -25.40
CA VAL A 2 15.66 -2.44 -23.98
C VAL A 2 15.12 -1.25 -23.20
N THR A 3 13.91 -1.35 -22.66
CA THR A 3 13.33 -0.30 -21.82
C THR A 3 14.15 -0.17 -20.54
N HIS A 4 14.35 1.05 -20.03
CA HIS A 4 15.12 1.34 -18.80
C HIS A 4 14.68 0.50 -17.58
N SER A 5 13.43 0.02 -17.55
CA SER A 5 12.93 -0.90 -16.52
C SER A 5 13.53 -2.30 -16.61
N ASP A 6 13.85 -2.81 -17.79
CA ASP A 6 14.36 -4.19 -17.96
C ASP A 6 15.83 -4.30 -17.55
N SER A 7 16.64 -3.26 -17.81
CA SER A 7 18.02 -3.19 -17.32
C SER A 7 18.09 -3.17 -15.79
N GLN A 8 17.20 -2.43 -15.13
CA GLN A 8 17.16 -2.32 -13.66
C GLN A 8 16.94 -3.68 -12.97
N PHE A 9 16.08 -4.55 -13.52
CA PHE A 9 15.78 -5.86 -12.92
C PHE A 9 16.53 -7.01 -13.56
N SER A 10 17.39 -6.77 -14.55
CA SER A 10 18.14 -7.79 -15.33
C SER A 10 18.83 -8.83 -14.45
N HIS A 11 19.34 -8.42 -13.29
CA HIS A 11 20.02 -9.27 -12.31
C HIS A 11 19.08 -10.16 -11.48
N LEU A 12 17.77 -9.90 -11.45
CA LEU A 12 16.81 -10.68 -10.68
C LEU A 12 16.32 -11.90 -11.44
N GLU A 13 16.18 -13.04 -10.76
CA GLU A 13 15.49 -14.19 -11.33
C GLU A 13 13.99 -13.94 -11.51
N PHE A 14 13.35 -14.64 -12.44
CA PHE A 14 11.90 -14.49 -12.69
C PHE A 14 11.05 -14.75 -11.44
N ALA A 15 11.44 -15.71 -10.59
CA ALA A 15 10.76 -16.00 -9.34
C ALA A 15 10.84 -14.83 -8.34
N GLN A 16 11.99 -14.18 -8.24
CA GLN A 16 12.20 -13.00 -7.39
C GLN A 16 11.39 -11.81 -7.92
N LEU A 17 11.43 -11.54 -9.22
CA LEU A 17 10.64 -10.49 -9.85
C LEU A 17 9.14 -10.69 -9.63
N LYS A 18 8.67 -11.93 -9.78
CA LYS A 18 7.27 -12.32 -9.50
C LYS A 18 6.91 -12.00 -8.04
N LYS A 19 7.76 -12.37 -7.08
CA LYS A 19 7.55 -12.10 -5.65
C LYS A 19 7.45 -10.61 -5.34
N ILE A 20 8.36 -9.79 -5.85
CA ILE A 20 8.35 -8.33 -5.65
C ILE A 20 7.12 -7.68 -6.32
N TYR A 21 6.74 -8.15 -7.52
CA TYR A 21 5.52 -7.70 -8.20
C TYR A 21 4.25 -7.93 -7.36
N TYR A 22 4.07 -9.15 -6.82
CA TYR A 22 2.89 -9.45 -5.99
C TYR A 22 2.90 -8.66 -4.67
N ARG A 23 4.07 -8.49 -4.04
CA ARG A 23 4.21 -7.61 -2.87
C ARG A 23 3.78 -6.17 -3.20
N SER A 24 4.15 -5.68 -4.37
CA SER A 24 3.75 -4.35 -4.85
C SER A 24 2.24 -4.23 -5.05
N CYS A 25 1.61 -5.25 -5.61
CA CYS A 25 0.14 -5.35 -5.70
C CYS A 25 -0.53 -5.33 -4.32
N ASN A 26 -0.03 -6.13 -3.36
CA ASN A 26 -0.59 -6.18 -2.01
C ASN A 26 -0.51 -4.81 -1.33
N VAL A 27 0.63 -4.13 -1.42
CA VAL A 27 0.75 -2.77 -0.86
C VAL A 27 -0.24 -1.81 -1.54
N ASN A 28 -0.39 -1.85 -2.87
CA ASN A 28 -1.37 -1.00 -3.55
C ASN A 28 -2.81 -1.29 -3.11
N ALA A 29 -3.17 -2.57 -2.94
CA ALA A 29 -4.50 -2.97 -2.47
C ALA A 29 -4.77 -2.40 -1.07
N ILE A 30 -3.81 -2.53 -0.15
CA ILE A 30 -3.93 -1.96 1.20
C ILE A 30 -4.02 -0.43 1.14
N THR A 31 -3.21 0.24 0.32
CA THR A 31 -3.30 1.71 0.15
C THR A 31 -4.69 2.14 -0.32
N VAL A 32 -5.32 1.41 -1.24
CA VAL A 32 -6.69 1.68 -1.69
C VAL A 32 -7.70 1.49 -0.55
N LEU A 33 -7.57 0.41 0.23
CA LEU A 33 -8.44 0.20 1.41
C LEU A 33 -8.28 1.32 2.44
N LEU A 34 -7.06 1.81 2.66
CA LEU A 34 -6.82 2.94 3.56
C LEU A 34 -7.37 4.26 3.02
N ILE A 35 -7.33 4.48 1.70
CA ILE A 35 -8.02 5.62 1.06
C ILE A 35 -9.52 5.56 1.34
N LEU A 36 -10.15 4.40 1.11
CA LEU A 36 -11.58 4.21 1.39
C LEU A 36 -11.90 4.43 2.87
N GLY A 37 -11.08 3.90 3.78
CA GLY A 37 -11.22 4.13 5.22
C GLY A 37 -11.09 5.61 5.60
N THR A 38 -10.17 6.34 4.96
CA THR A 38 -10.00 7.79 5.16
C THR A 38 -11.26 8.55 4.72
N VAL A 39 -11.77 8.25 3.51
CA VAL A 39 -12.98 8.88 2.98
C VAL A 39 -14.20 8.55 3.86
N PHE A 40 -14.31 7.31 4.32
CA PHE A 40 -15.37 6.88 5.21
C PHE A 40 -15.33 7.63 6.55
N LEU A 41 -14.16 7.71 7.19
CA LEU A 41 -13.96 8.46 8.44
C LEU A 41 -14.29 9.94 8.26
N LEU A 42 -13.82 10.56 7.18
CA LEU A 42 -14.09 11.96 6.90
C LEU A 42 -15.58 12.22 6.63
N GLY A 43 -16.21 11.38 5.80
CA GLY A 43 -17.64 11.49 5.52
C GLY A 43 -18.49 11.35 6.79
N PHE A 44 -18.13 10.41 7.65
CA PHE A 44 -18.80 10.21 8.92
C PHE A 44 -18.58 11.38 9.89
N ALA A 45 -17.38 11.97 9.92
CA ALA A 45 -17.07 13.14 10.74
C ALA A 45 -17.84 14.40 10.31
N LEU A 46 -18.15 14.53 9.02
CA LEU A 46 -18.84 15.69 8.44
C LEU A 46 -20.38 15.57 8.45
N MET A 47 -20.95 14.43 8.85
CA MET A 47 -22.39 14.27 8.96
C MET A 47 -22.96 15.12 10.12
N PRO A 48 -23.96 16.00 9.86
CA PRO A 48 -24.45 16.97 10.83
C PRO A 48 -25.22 16.36 12.01
N ASP A 49 -25.87 15.20 11.82
CA ASP A 49 -26.74 14.54 12.81
C ASP A 49 -26.19 13.18 13.28
N ASN A 50 -24.87 13.09 13.50
CA ASN A 50 -24.31 11.90 14.14
C ASN A 50 -24.45 11.99 15.67
N GLU A 51 -24.94 10.92 16.30
CA GLU A 51 -24.95 10.75 17.77
C GLU A 51 -23.53 10.80 18.37
N LEU A 52 -22.52 10.78 17.51
CA LEU A 52 -21.09 10.82 17.79
C LEU A 52 -20.50 12.24 17.75
N ALA A 53 -21.33 13.28 17.90
CA ALA A 53 -20.92 14.68 17.88
C ALA A 53 -19.73 14.98 18.81
N GLU A 54 -19.70 14.39 20.00
CA GLU A 54 -18.61 14.56 20.97
C GLU A 54 -17.28 13.94 20.50
N THR A 55 -17.33 12.93 19.64
CA THR A 55 -16.15 12.24 19.10
C THR A 55 -15.69 12.80 17.76
N ARG A 56 -16.39 13.77 17.17
CA ARG A 56 -16.00 14.46 15.93
C ARG A 56 -14.54 14.94 15.91
N PRO A 57 -14.00 15.63 16.94
CA PRO A 57 -12.60 16.06 16.88
C PRO A 57 -11.64 14.88 16.78
N LEU A 58 -11.92 13.78 17.48
CA LEU A 58 -11.13 12.56 17.39
C LEU A 58 -11.21 11.94 15.98
N LEU A 59 -12.41 11.88 15.38
CA LEU A 59 -12.60 11.38 14.02
C LEU A 59 -11.86 12.22 12.97
N LEU A 60 -11.86 13.55 13.12
CA LEU A 60 -11.12 14.46 12.24
C LEU A 60 -9.62 14.28 12.35
N VAL A 61 -9.09 14.17 13.59
CA VAL A 61 -7.67 13.89 13.82
C VAL A 61 -7.27 12.53 13.24
N LEU A 62 -8.10 11.50 13.45
CA LEU A 62 -7.86 10.17 12.90
C LEU A 62 -7.91 10.17 11.37
N SER A 63 -8.88 10.86 10.77
CA SER A 63 -8.99 11.03 9.32
C SER A 63 -7.76 11.75 8.75
N LEU A 64 -7.29 12.81 9.40
CA LEU A 64 -6.08 13.52 8.98
C LEU A 64 -4.84 12.61 9.07
N PHE A 65 -4.73 11.82 10.14
CA PHE A 65 -3.65 10.86 10.33
C PHE A 65 -3.65 9.76 9.26
N TYR A 66 -4.83 9.20 8.95
CA TYR A 66 -5.01 8.25 7.87
C TYR A 66 -4.66 8.87 6.51
N GLY A 67 -5.11 10.10 6.25
CA GLY A 67 -4.78 10.84 5.03
C GLY A 67 -3.27 11.08 4.86
N ALA A 68 -2.57 11.46 5.93
CA ALA A 68 -1.12 11.62 5.91
C ALA A 68 -0.40 10.30 5.62
N SER A 69 -0.85 9.20 6.24
CA SER A 69 -0.34 7.85 5.97
C SER A 69 -0.54 7.45 4.50
N VAL A 70 -1.74 7.63 3.96
CA VAL A 70 -2.08 7.40 2.55
C VAL A 70 -1.17 8.21 1.62
N ALA A 71 -0.97 9.50 1.90
CA ALA A 71 -0.11 10.36 1.08
C ALA A 71 1.34 9.83 1.06
N GLY A 72 1.86 9.38 2.20
CA GLY A 72 3.17 8.74 2.30
C GLY A 72 3.24 7.41 1.55
N LEU A 73 2.21 6.57 1.65
CA LEU A 73 2.13 5.26 0.99
C LEU A 73 2.03 5.38 -0.54
N VAL A 74 1.23 6.33 -1.06
CA VAL A 74 1.13 6.61 -2.50
C VAL A 74 2.47 7.09 -3.05
N LYS A 75 3.16 7.97 -2.31
CA LYS A 75 4.51 8.43 -2.66
C LYS A 75 5.60 7.39 -2.36
N ARG A 76 5.25 6.25 -1.75
CA ARG A 76 6.16 5.16 -1.37
C ARG A 76 7.37 5.66 -0.57
N THR A 77 7.14 6.59 0.37
CA THR A 77 8.19 7.13 1.24
C THR A 77 8.47 6.19 2.41
N SER A 78 9.70 6.22 2.96
CA SER A 78 10.05 5.41 4.14
C SER A 78 9.18 5.74 5.35
N TRP A 79 8.88 7.03 5.57
CA TRP A 79 8.00 7.46 6.65
C TRP A 79 6.55 7.04 6.42
N GLY A 80 6.10 7.00 5.16
CA GLY A 80 4.77 6.51 4.78
C GLY A 80 4.57 5.05 5.16
N ARG A 81 5.61 4.22 5.03
CA ARG A 81 5.58 2.83 5.51
C ARG A 81 5.35 2.74 7.02
N ILE A 82 6.07 3.55 7.79
CA ILE A 82 5.96 3.57 9.26
C ILE A 82 4.55 4.01 9.68
N LEU A 83 4.04 5.09 9.08
CA LEU A 83 2.66 5.52 9.34
C LEU A 83 1.62 4.48 8.91
N GLY A 84 1.84 3.79 7.79
CA GLY A 84 1.00 2.68 7.34
C GLY A 84 0.94 1.54 8.36
N ILE A 85 2.07 1.17 8.94
CA ILE A 85 2.15 0.15 10.01
C ILE A 85 1.36 0.62 11.24
N ILE A 86 1.55 1.86 11.68
CA ILE A 86 0.82 2.41 12.83
C ILE A 86 -0.68 2.41 12.58
N VAL A 87 -1.11 2.87 11.39
CA VAL A 87 -2.51 2.83 10.98
C VAL A 87 -3.07 1.42 10.98
N CYS A 88 -2.32 0.43 10.49
CA CYS A 88 -2.74 -0.96 10.53
C CYS A 88 -2.86 -1.51 11.96
N ILE A 89 -1.97 -1.13 12.88
CA ILE A 89 -2.07 -1.50 14.31
C ILE A 89 -3.33 -0.89 14.92
N LEU A 90 -3.61 0.38 14.64
CA LEU A 90 -4.84 1.03 15.10
C LEU A 90 -6.10 0.36 14.52
N ALA A 91 -6.04 -0.07 13.25
CA ALA A 91 -7.14 -0.79 12.61
C ALA A 91 -7.42 -2.15 13.29
N LEU A 92 -6.42 -2.82 13.90
CA LEU A 92 -6.63 -4.09 14.60
C LEU A 92 -7.65 -4.01 15.75
N ILE A 93 -7.78 -2.83 16.36
CA ILE A 93 -8.72 -2.58 17.47
C ILE A 93 -10.18 -2.67 16.99
N ASN A 94 -10.44 -2.43 15.70
CA ASN A 94 -11.78 -2.40 15.13
C ASN A 94 -12.17 -3.77 14.55
N ILE A 95 -12.92 -4.57 15.32
CA ILE A 95 -13.32 -5.94 14.96
C ILE A 95 -14.68 -5.91 14.23
N PRO A 96 -14.90 -6.69 13.15
CA PRO A 96 -13.97 -7.64 12.52
C PRO A 96 -13.22 -7.08 11.30
N LEU A 97 -13.75 -6.02 10.67
CA LEU A 97 -13.23 -5.52 9.40
C LEU A 97 -11.85 -4.86 9.53
N GLY A 98 -11.64 -4.07 10.59
CA GLY A 98 -10.37 -3.42 10.85
C GLY A 98 -9.26 -4.42 11.16
N THR A 99 -9.58 -5.51 11.86
CA THR A 99 -8.62 -6.60 12.13
C THR A 99 -8.11 -7.26 10.86
N LEU A 100 -9.00 -7.57 9.91
CA LEU A 100 -8.59 -8.13 8.61
C LEU A 100 -7.67 -7.15 7.87
N ILE A 101 -8.07 -5.89 7.74
CA ILE A 101 -7.28 -4.86 7.05
C ILE A 101 -5.93 -4.65 7.76
N GLY A 102 -5.91 -4.64 9.08
CA GLY A 102 -4.71 -4.49 9.89
C GLY A 102 -3.72 -5.63 9.69
N ILE A 103 -4.15 -6.88 9.79
CA ILE A 103 -3.25 -8.05 9.62
C ILE A 103 -2.69 -8.10 8.19
N PHE A 104 -3.55 -7.98 7.17
CA PHE A 104 -3.08 -8.00 5.77
C PHE A 104 -2.17 -6.81 5.45
N GLY A 105 -2.46 -5.64 6.01
CA GLY A 105 -1.63 -4.45 5.88
C GLY A 105 -0.26 -4.60 6.51
N LEU A 106 -0.19 -5.12 7.73
CA LEU A 106 1.09 -5.42 8.40
C LEU A 106 1.93 -6.40 7.59
N PHE A 107 1.31 -7.49 7.11
CA PHE A 107 2.01 -8.46 6.27
C PHE A 107 2.54 -7.82 4.96
N ALA A 108 1.75 -6.95 4.33
CA ALA A 108 2.16 -6.25 3.12
C ALA A 108 3.32 -5.28 3.37
N PHE A 109 3.31 -4.52 4.47
CA PHE A 109 4.33 -3.52 4.77
C PHE A 109 5.63 -4.13 5.31
N PHE A 110 5.56 -5.13 6.19
CA PHE A 110 6.74 -5.86 6.66
C PHE A 110 7.35 -6.72 5.57
N GLY A 111 6.53 -7.27 4.69
CA GLY A 111 6.98 -8.11 3.59
C GLY A 111 7.63 -7.36 2.44
N ALA A 112 7.58 -6.02 2.38
CA ALA A 112 8.03 -5.29 1.19
C ALA A 112 8.81 -3.99 1.50
N PRO A 113 9.83 -4.02 2.37
CA PRO A 113 10.62 -2.84 2.69
C PRO A 113 11.28 -2.21 1.45
N GLU A 114 11.67 -3.02 0.46
CA GLU A 114 12.31 -2.62 -0.80
C GLU A 114 11.43 -1.72 -1.68
N LEU A 115 10.12 -1.68 -1.44
CA LEU A 115 9.19 -0.83 -2.20
C LEU A 115 9.12 0.60 -1.68
N PHE A 116 9.82 0.92 -0.60
CA PHE A 116 9.76 2.22 0.07
C PHE A 116 11.16 2.83 0.20
N GLY A 117 11.26 4.16 0.01
CA GLY A 117 12.49 4.92 0.25
C GLY A 117 13.06 5.65 -0.96
N ARG A 118 14.38 5.91 -0.92
CA ARG A 118 15.11 6.66 -1.96
C ARG A 118 15.25 5.83 -3.23
N ASP A 119 15.70 4.58 -3.10
CA ASP A 119 15.86 3.62 -4.20
C ASP A 119 14.59 2.79 -4.44
N ARG A 120 13.43 3.42 -4.28
CA ARG A 120 12.14 2.72 -4.35
C ARG A 120 11.89 2.16 -5.74
N VAL A 121 11.31 0.96 -5.76
CA VAL A 121 10.87 0.34 -7.00
C VAL A 121 9.41 0.71 -7.29
N LEU A 122 9.17 1.41 -8.41
CA LEU A 122 7.81 1.76 -8.81
C LEU A 122 7.07 0.54 -9.38
N HIS A 123 5.77 0.46 -9.08
CA HIS A 123 4.90 -0.59 -9.59
C HIS A 123 4.85 -0.62 -11.13
N LYS A 124 4.93 0.56 -11.78
CA LYS A 124 4.91 0.66 -13.25
C LYS A 124 6.10 -0.08 -13.87
N ASP A 125 7.29 0.09 -13.30
CA ASP A 125 8.53 -0.52 -13.78
C ASP A 125 8.52 -2.03 -13.54
N LEU A 126 8.05 -2.47 -12.36
CA LEU A 126 7.85 -3.89 -12.05
C LEU A 126 6.86 -4.55 -13.01
N LYS A 127 5.74 -3.88 -13.31
CA LYS A 127 4.72 -4.41 -14.22
C LYS A 127 5.25 -4.54 -15.65
N ALA A 128 6.03 -3.57 -16.11
CA ALA A 128 6.68 -3.62 -17.43
C ALA A 128 7.66 -4.78 -17.53
N ALA A 129 8.60 -4.88 -16.58
CA ALA A 129 9.59 -5.96 -16.54
C ALA A 129 8.95 -7.35 -16.38
N PHE A 130 7.93 -7.47 -15.53
CA PHE A 130 7.20 -8.71 -15.35
C PHE A 130 6.48 -9.15 -16.62
N LYS A 131 5.87 -8.21 -17.37
CA LYS A 131 5.19 -8.52 -18.64
C LYS A 131 6.17 -9.02 -19.69
N ILE A 132 7.33 -8.37 -19.86
CA ILE A 132 8.37 -8.75 -20.82
C ILE A 132 8.84 -10.19 -20.55
N ARG A 133 9.21 -10.50 -19.31
CA ARG A 133 9.73 -11.84 -18.96
C ARG A 133 8.68 -12.93 -18.96
N LYS A 134 7.44 -12.60 -18.61
CA LYS A 134 6.32 -13.55 -18.68
C LYS A 134 6.07 -14.01 -20.12
N VAL A 135 6.24 -13.12 -21.11
CA VAL A 135 6.14 -13.50 -22.53
C VAL A 135 7.34 -14.36 -22.94
N GLY A 136 8.57 -13.93 -22.61
CA GLY A 136 9.78 -14.69 -22.97
C GLY A 136 9.80 -16.12 -22.42
N ASN A 137 9.37 -16.32 -21.17
CA ASN A 137 9.32 -17.64 -20.52
C ASN A 137 8.20 -18.55 -21.05
N ARG A 138 7.24 -18.03 -21.83
CA ARG A 138 6.20 -18.82 -22.52
C ARG A 138 6.67 -19.34 -23.87
N THR A 139 7.56 -18.62 -24.55
CA THR A 139 8.13 -19.02 -25.85
C THR A 139 9.31 -20.00 -25.73
N SER A 140 9.86 -20.19 -24.52
CA SER A 140 10.96 -21.14 -24.25
C SER A 140 10.49 -22.49 -23.72
N ARG A 141 9.19 -22.74 -23.67
CA ARG A 141 8.56 -24.03 -23.32
C ARG A 141 7.85 -24.57 -24.54
#